data_AF-A0A106EFI6-F1
#
_entry.id   AF-A0A106EFI6-F1
#
_cell.length_a   1.000
_cell.length_b   1.000
_cell.length_c   1.000
_cell.angle_alpha   90.00
_cell.angle_beta   90.00
_cell.angle_gamma   90.00
#
_symmetry.space_group_name_H-M   'P 1'
#
loop_
_entity.id
_entity.type
_entity.pdbx_description
1 polymer ?
#
loop_
_entity_poly.entity_id
_entity_poly.type
_entity_poly.pdbx_seq_one_letter_code
_entity_poly.pdbx_strand_id
1 'polypeptide(L)' 'MKRITKAMVQAGGWRYCCVCKQLGPRVKAHWTHDGREYCDAHKPSPTPVVTPYPNPPREVEA' A
#
# COMPACT_ATOMS: atom_id res chain seq x y z
N MET A 1 17.15 15.44 4.71
CA MET A 1 16.56 14.28 3.99
C MET A 1 17.22 14.16 2.62
N LYS A 2 17.81 13.01 2.30
CA LYS A 2 18.61 12.80 1.07
C LYS A 2 17.66 12.56 -0.11
N ARG A 3 17.63 13.46 -1.10
CA ARG A 3 16.80 13.32 -2.31
C ARG A 3 17.37 12.20 -3.18
N ILE A 4 16.49 11.33 -3.69
CA ILE A 4 16.86 10.21 -4.55
C ILE A 4 16.97 10.69 -6.01
N THR A 5 18.07 10.37 -6.70
CA THR A 5 18.31 10.78 -8.09
C THR A 5 17.72 9.78 -9.10
N LYS A 6 17.48 10.22 -10.33
CA LYS A 6 16.94 9.39 -11.43
C LYS A 6 17.79 8.15 -11.73
N ALA A 7 19.11 8.27 -11.59
CA ALA A 7 20.06 7.17 -11.78
C ALA A 7 19.85 6.02 -10.76
N MET A 8 19.49 6.34 -9.52
CA MET A 8 19.21 5.33 -8.49
C MET A 8 17.95 4.51 -8.83
N VAL A 9 16.99 5.09 -9.56
CA VAL A 9 15.78 4.41 -10.01
C VAL A 9 16.06 3.46 -11.17
N GLN A 10 16.90 3.88 -12.12
CA GLN A 10 17.29 3.05 -13.28
C GLN A 10 18.18 1.86 -12.89
N ALA A 11 18.91 1.95 -11.77
CA ALA A 11 19.70 0.84 -11.22
C ALA A 11 18.84 -0.31 -10.65
N GLY A 12 17.50 -0.23 -10.69
CA GLY A 12 16.59 -1.38 -10.59
C GLY A 12 16.46 -2.08 -9.22
N GLY A 13 17.26 -1.70 -8.22
CA GLY A 13 17.28 -2.41 -6.93
C GLY A 13 16.41 -1.82 -5.81
N TRP A 14 15.78 -0.67 -6.01
CA TRP A 14 15.16 0.09 -4.91
C TRP A 14 13.65 0.22 -5.11
N ARG A 15 12.88 -0.33 -4.16
CA ARG A 15 11.43 -0.19 -4.09
C ARG A 15 11.07 1.24 -3.67
N TYR A 16 10.14 1.90 -4.35
CA TYR A 16 9.81 3.33 -4.12
C TYR A 16 8.33 3.54 -3.84
N CYS A 17 8.02 4.50 -2.96
CA CYS A 17 6.63 4.81 -2.66
C CYS A 17 5.87 5.34 -3.89
N CYS A 18 4.77 4.68 -4.24
CA CYS A 18 3.95 5.03 -5.41
C CYS A 18 3.37 6.45 -5.31
N VAL A 19 2.98 6.88 -4.10
CA VAL A 19 2.38 8.19 -3.85
C VAL A 19 3.43 9.29 -3.95
N CYS A 20 4.57 9.10 -3.30
CA CYS A 20 5.69 10.03 -3.34
C CYS A 20 6.22 10.25 -4.78
N LYS A 21 6.19 9.19 -5.62
CA LYS A 21 6.52 9.29 -7.05
C LYS A 21 5.63 10.30 -7.80
N GLN A 22 4.35 10.39 -7.46
CA GLN A 22 3.40 11.30 -8.12
C GLN A 22 3.56 12.75 -7.62
N LEU A 23 3.86 12.92 -6.33
CA LEU A 23 4.00 14.24 -5.70
C LEU A 23 5.38 14.90 -5.96
N GLY A 24 6.34 14.16 -6.50
CA GLY A 24 7.68 14.66 -6.86
C GLY A 24 8.84 14.05 -6.07
N PRO A 25 8.87 14.09 -4.73
CA PRO A 25 9.98 13.52 -3.98
C PRO A 25 9.91 11.99 -4.02
N ARG A 26 10.93 11.30 -4.54
CA ARG A 26 11.00 9.83 -4.43
C ARG A 26 11.54 9.43 -3.06
N VAL A 27 10.77 8.64 -2.33
CA VAL A 27 11.11 8.10 -1.02
C VAL A 27 11.21 6.58 -1.11
N LYS A 28 12.17 5.99 -0.39
CA LYS A 28 12.34 4.53 -0.30
C LYS A 28 11.07 3.92 0.28
N ALA A 29 10.54 2.88 -0.36
CA ALA A 29 9.45 2.11 0.18
C ALA A 29 9.96 1.09 1.19
N HIS A 30 9.23 0.99 2.30
CA HIS A 30 9.47 -0.01 3.35
C HIS A 30 8.33 -1.03 3.42
N TRP A 31 7.19 -0.71 2.80
CA TRP A 31 5.97 -1.52 2.84
C TRP A 31 5.51 -1.87 1.43
N THR A 32 4.93 -3.06 1.29
CA THR A 32 4.25 -3.49 0.06
C THR A 32 2.84 -3.92 0.42
N HIS A 33 1.84 -3.39 -0.29
CA HIS A 33 0.43 -3.67 -0.09
C HIS A 33 -0.29 -3.65 -1.44
N ASP A 34 -1.11 -4.67 -1.73
CA ASP A 34 -1.87 -4.78 -2.98
C ASP A 34 -1.02 -4.59 -4.25
N GLY A 35 0.19 -5.19 -4.26
CA GLY A 35 1.13 -5.05 -5.38
C GLY A 35 1.76 -3.66 -5.54
N ARG A 36 1.52 -2.73 -4.60
CA ARG A 36 2.09 -1.37 -4.59
C ARG A 36 3.02 -1.15 -3.41
N GLU A 37 3.99 -0.27 -3.61
CA GLU A 37 5.04 0.03 -2.65
C GLU A 37 4.78 1.37 -1.95
N TYR A 38 4.98 1.42 -0.63
CA TYR A 38 4.69 2.56 0.22
C TYR A 38 5.81 2.86 1.22
N CYS A 39 6.03 4.14 1.52
CA CYS A 39 6.87 4.57 2.64
C CYS A 39 6.05 4.61 3.93
N ASP A 40 6.69 4.72 5.10
CA ASP A 40 5.99 4.74 6.39
C ASP A 40 4.91 5.84 6.50
N ALA A 41 5.13 7.00 5.87
CA ALA A 41 4.16 8.09 5.84
C ALA A 41 2.90 7.78 5.01
N HIS A 42 3.02 6.90 4.02
CA HIS A 42 1.91 6.50 3.13
C HIS A 42 1.56 5.02 3.30
N LYS A 43 1.94 4.41 4.44
CA LYS A 43 1.59 3.03 4.73
C LYS A 43 0.06 2.92 4.68
N PRO A 44 -0.52 2.11 3.78
CA PRO A 44 -1.94 1.91 3.79
C PRO A 44 -2.29 1.27 5.12
N SER A 45 -3.14 1.96 5.89
CA SER A 45 -3.75 1.34 7.05
C SER A 45 -4.52 0.14 6.54
N PRO A 46 -4.33 -1.07 7.08
CA PRO A 46 -5.19 -2.17 6.73
C PRO A 46 -6.60 -1.71 7.07
N THR A 47 -7.41 -1.40 6.06
CA THR A 47 -8.83 -1.22 6.27
C THR A 47 -9.28 -2.52 6.93
N PRO A 48 -9.85 -2.47 8.15
CA PRO A 48 -10.39 -3.68 8.72
C PRO A 48 -11.34 -4.23 7.68
N VAL A 49 -11.10 -5.47 7.23
CA VAL A 49 -12.07 -6.19 6.44
C VAL A 49 -13.32 -6.20 7.29
N VAL A 50 -14.27 -5.33 6.97
CA VAL A 50 -15.64 -5.46 7.43
C VAL A 50 -16.10 -6.70 6.69
N THR A 51 -15.94 -7.86 7.32
CA THR A 51 -16.67 -9.04 6.90
C THR A 51 -18.13 -8.64 6.94
N PRO A 52 -18.86 -8.60 5.80
CA PRO A 52 -20.30 -8.49 5.86
C PRO A 52 -20.75 -9.67 6.72
N TYR A 53 -21.46 -9.38 7.81
CA TYR A 53 -21.95 -10.35 8.78
C TYR A 53 -22.40 -11.63 8.06
N PRO A 54 -22.01 -12.84 8.52
CA PRO A 54 -22.64 -14.05 8.03
C PRO A 54 -24.15 -13.89 8.29
N ASN A 55 -24.95 -13.95 7.22
CA ASN A 55 -26.40 -13.91 7.30
C ASN A 55 -26.89 -14.82 8.44
N PRO A 56 -27.87 -14.39 9.25
CA PRO A 56 -28.49 -15.31 10.19
C PRO A 56 -29.07 -16.52 9.42
N PRO A 57 -29.00 -17.74 9.98
CA PRO A 57 -29.58 -18.90 9.32
C PRO A 57 -31.06 -18.63 9.05
N ARG A 58 -31.47 -18.77 7.78
CA ARG A 58 -32.89 -18.75 7.40
C ARG A 58 -33.59 -19.78 8.28
N GLU A 59 -34.46 -19.31 9.16
CA GLU A 59 -35.47 -20.13 9.81
C GLU A 59 -36.20 -20.92 8.72
N VAL A 60 -36.08 -22.24 8.80
CA VAL A 60 -36.83 -23.20 8.01
C VAL A 60 -38.25 -23.21 8.56
N GLU A 61 -39.19 -22.88 7.68
CA GLU A 61 -40.63 -23.04 7.86
C GLU A 61 -40.96 -24.44 8.41
N ALA A 62 -41.79 -24.49 9.45
CA ALA A 62 -42.55 -25.67 9.87
C ALA A 62 -43.88 -25.23 10.52
#